data_AF-A0AA34SCN7-F1
#
_entry.id   AF-A0AA34SCN7-F1
#
_cell.length_a   1.000
_cell.length_b   1.000
_cell.length_c   1.000
_cell.angle_alpha   90.00
_cell.angle_beta   90.00
_cell.angle_gamma   90.00
#
_symmetry.space_group_name_H-M   'P 1'
#
loop_
_entity.id
_entity.type
_entity.pdbx_description
1 polymer ?
#
loop_
_entity_poly.entity_id
_entity_poly.type
_entity_poly.pdbx_seq_one_letter_code
_entity_poly.pdbx_strand_id
1 'polypeptide(L)'
;MFGMGWSEMVLIGIVALIVVGPQELPGLFRTVGQYVGKAKGMAREFSRAMDQAADQSGMKDINKTLKAASNPTQFGKDAIKSTLDTSSLTPERAETKEKMDAAMAKAAEERKAREAAAAEAALDEAEADLAALRDPSPKTEAQE
;
A
#
# COMPACT_ATOMS: atom_id res chain seq x y z
N MET A 1 0.76 9.34 -25.64
CA MET A 1 0.22 8.06 -26.13
C MET A 1 1.15 6.92 -25.73
N PHE A 2 1.53 6.88 -24.46
CA PHE A 2 2.31 5.80 -23.87
C PHE A 2 1.57 5.40 -22.61
N GLY A 3 0.95 4.23 -22.68
CA GLY A 3 0.33 3.62 -21.52
C GLY A 3 1.42 3.23 -20.54
N MET A 4 1.71 4.11 -19.59
CA MET A 4 2.54 3.81 -18.43
C MET A 4 1.59 3.48 -17.28
N GLY A 5 0.77 2.44 -17.48
CA GLY A 5 -0.15 1.92 -16.50
C GLY A 5 0.38 0.63 -15.88
N TRP A 6 -0.39 0.12 -14.91
CA TRP A 6 -0.14 -1.21 -14.34
C TRP A 6 -0.19 -2.32 -15.41
N SER A 7 -1.06 -2.16 -16.40
CA SER A 7 -1.23 -3.06 -17.55
C SER A 7 0.05 -3.28 -18.34
N GLU A 8 0.81 -2.23 -18.63
CA GLU A 8 2.01 -2.33 -19.44
C GLU A 8 3.19 -2.90 -18.65
N MET A 9 3.26 -2.65 -17.35
CA MET A 9 4.23 -3.33 -16.47
C MET A 9 4.00 -4.85 -16.46
N VAL A 10 2.74 -5.29 -16.44
CA VAL A 10 2.39 -6.72 -16.56
C VAL A 10 2.79 -7.26 -17.94
N LEU A 11 2.50 -6.53 -19.03
CA LEU A 11 2.88 -6.95 -20.38
C LEU A 11 4.40 -7.11 -20.52
N ILE A 12 5.18 -6.13 -20.04
CA ILE A 12 6.65 -6.20 -20.04
C ILE A 12 7.12 -7.40 -19.21
N GLY A 13 6.48 -7.67 -18.05
CA GLY A 13 6.76 -8.85 -17.24
C GLY A 13 6.54 -10.17 -18.00
N ILE A 14 5.44 -10.29 -18.75
CA ILE A 14 5.14 -11.47 -19.58
C ILE A 14 6.19 -11.63 -20.69
N VAL A 15 6.53 -10.54 -21.41
CA VAL A 15 7.56 -10.58 -22.46
C VAL A 15 8.91 -10.98 -21.88
N ALA A 16 9.29 -10.42 -20.73
CA ALA A 16 10.52 -10.77 -20.03
C ALA A 16 10.55 -12.25 -19.63
N LEU A 17 9.42 -12.81 -19.17
CA LEU A 17 9.31 -14.23 -18.83
C LEU A 17 9.52 -15.14 -20.04
N ILE A 18 9.06 -14.74 -21.22
CA ILE A 18 9.23 -15.52 -22.46
C ILE A 18 10.68 -15.45 -22.95
N VAL A 19 11.29 -14.26 -22.94
CA VAL A 19 12.63 -14.03 -23.50
C VAL A 19 13.73 -14.57 -22.60
N VAL A 20 13.63 -14.32 -21.30
CA VAL A 20 14.66 -14.70 -20.31
C VAL A 20 14.34 -16.03 -19.63
N GLY A 21 13.05 -16.37 -19.51
CA GLY A 21 12.60 -17.57 -18.82
C GLY A 21 12.23 -17.32 -17.34
N PRO A 22 11.22 -18.02 -16.81
CA PRO A 22 10.72 -17.83 -15.45
C PRO A 22 11.69 -18.24 -14.36
N GLN A 23 12.64 -19.15 -14.64
CA GLN A 23 13.63 -19.59 -13.66
C GLN A 23 14.84 -18.66 -13.57
N GLU A 24 15.18 -17.93 -14.64
CA GLU A 24 16.38 -17.09 -14.67
C GLU A 24 16.12 -15.67 -14.13
N LEU A 25 14.92 -15.12 -14.36
CA LEU A 25 14.52 -13.81 -13.82
C LEU A 25 14.74 -13.65 -12.31
N PRO A 26 14.32 -14.57 -11.41
CA PRO A 26 14.58 -14.41 -9.98
C PRO A 26 16.08 -14.36 -9.63
N GLY A 27 16.91 -15.10 -10.37
CA GLY A 27 18.37 -15.05 -10.23
C GLY A 27 18.97 -13.71 -10.67
N LEU A 28 18.49 -13.17 -11.79
CA LEU A 28 18.88 -11.84 -12.29
C LEU A 28 18.50 -10.74 -11.31
N PHE A 29 17.26 -10.73 -10.80
CA PHE A 29 16.82 -9.76 -9.80
C PHE A 29 17.65 -9.82 -8.53
N ARG A 30 18.02 -11.03 -8.08
CA ARG A 30 18.86 -11.20 -6.90
C ARG A 30 20.28 -10.65 -7.13
N THR A 31 20.84 -10.89 -8.31
CA THR A 31 22.17 -10.39 -8.69
C THR A 31 22.17 -8.86 -8.77
N VAL A 32 21.28 -8.29 -9.59
CA VAL A 32 21.13 -6.82 -9.72
C VAL A 32 20.83 -6.19 -8.36
N GLY A 33 19.93 -6.80 -7.58
CA GLY A 33 19.58 -6.34 -6.25
C GLY A 33 20.78 -6.29 -5.30
N GLN A 34 21.69 -7.27 -5.35
CA GLN A 34 22.92 -7.24 -4.56
C GLN A 34 23.86 -6.10 -4.97
N TYR A 35 24.04 -5.87 -6.28
CA TYR A 35 24.86 -4.75 -6.78
C TYR A 35 24.27 -3.39 -6.38
N VAL A 36 22.97 -3.21 -6.59
CA VAL A 36 22.24 -2.01 -6.17
C VAL A 36 22.30 -1.83 -4.66
N GLY A 37 22.16 -2.91 -3.88
CA GLY A 37 22.26 -2.90 -2.43
C GLY A 37 23.63 -2.44 -1.93
N LYS A 38 24.71 -2.95 -2.53
CA LYS A 38 26.09 -2.52 -2.24
C LYS A 38 26.29 -1.04 -2.60
N ALA A 39 25.88 -0.63 -3.80
CA ALA A 39 25.96 0.77 -4.22
C ALA A 39 25.18 1.72 -3.30
N LYS A 40 23.98 1.32 -2.87
CA LYS A 40 23.16 2.07 -1.90
C LYS A 40 23.82 2.14 -0.52
N GLY A 41 24.49 1.07 -0.08
CA GLY A 41 25.29 1.07 1.13
C GLY A 41 26.43 2.08 1.06
N MET A 42 27.20 2.06 -0.05
CA MET A 42 28.29 3.00 -0.29
C MET A 42 27.79 4.45 -0.38
N ALA A 43 26.66 4.69 -1.05
CA ALA A 43 26.04 6.01 -1.14
C ALA A 43 25.60 6.54 0.23
N ARG A 44 25.12 5.67 1.13
CA ARG A 44 24.79 6.05 2.51
C ARG A 44 26.01 6.49 3.29
N GLU A 45 27.14 5.79 3.13
CA GLU A 45 28.38 6.15 3.80
C GLU A 45 28.94 7.48 3.26
N PHE A 46 28.92 7.65 1.94
CA PHE A 46 29.29 8.92 1.31
C PHE A 46 28.40 10.08 1.76
N SER A 47 27.08 9.86 1.83
CA SER A 47 26.15 10.87 2.33
C SER A 47 26.46 11.26 3.78
N ARG A 48 26.76 10.29 4.66
CA ARG A 48 27.14 10.57 6.05
C ARG A 48 28.45 11.35 6.14
N ALA A 49 29.46 10.95 5.38
CA ALA A 49 30.75 11.63 5.34
C ALA A 49 30.63 13.06 4.78
N MET A 50 29.83 13.25 3.73
CA MET A 50 29.52 14.57 3.17
C MET A 50 28.72 15.43 4.14
N ASP A 51 27.73 14.88 4.83
CA ASP A 51 26.98 15.61 5.86
C ASP A 51 27.93 16.08 6.98
N GLN A 52 28.84 15.21 7.43
CA GLN A 52 29.83 15.55 8.47
C GLN A 52 30.89 16.56 8.01
N ALA A 53 31.27 16.54 6.72
CA ALA A 53 32.19 17.51 6.13
C ALA A 53 31.51 18.87 5.83
N ALA A 54 30.25 18.86 5.40
CA ALA A 54 29.44 20.05 5.16
C ALA A 54 29.14 20.81 6.46
N ASP A 55 28.92 20.06 7.56
CA ASP A 55 28.74 20.62 8.90
C ASP A 55 29.97 21.39 9.40
N GLN A 56 31.18 21.01 8.95
CA GLN A 56 32.44 21.67 9.31
C GLN A 56 32.84 22.79 8.34
N SER A 57 32.40 22.74 7.08
CA SER A 57 32.76 23.71 6.03
C SER A 57 31.75 24.86 5.87
N GLY A 58 30.61 24.83 6.57
CA GLY A 58 29.57 25.87 6.46
C GLY A 58 28.64 25.71 5.26
N MET A 59 28.76 24.63 4.48
CA MET A 59 27.90 24.32 3.32
C MET A 59 26.52 23.72 3.70
N LYS A 60 26.06 23.90 4.95
CA LYS A 60 24.78 23.39 5.46
C LYS A 60 23.58 23.77 4.59
N ASP A 61 23.58 24.98 4.05
CA ASP A 61 22.46 25.49 3.23
C ASP A 61 22.34 24.78 1.87
N ILE A 62 23.47 24.36 1.29
CA ILE A 62 23.51 23.62 0.02
C ILE A 62 22.98 22.19 0.24
N ASN A 63 23.43 21.51 1.30
CA ASN A 63 22.89 20.19 1.65
C ASN A 63 21.41 20.25 2.01
N LYS A 64 20.96 21.28 2.72
CA LYS A 64 19.54 21.48 3.06
C LYS A 64 18.67 21.65 1.81
N THR A 65 19.15 22.44 0.84
CA THR A 65 18.44 22.69 -0.43
C THR A 65 18.40 21.43 -1.30
N LEU A 66 19.52 20.72 -1.42
CA LEU A 66 19.59 19.45 -2.16
C LEU A 66 18.69 18.38 -1.52
N LYS A 67 18.69 18.29 -0.19
CA LYS A 67 17.86 17.34 0.55
C LYS A 67 16.37 17.65 0.39
N ALA A 68 16.00 18.93 0.45
CA ALA A 68 14.64 19.39 0.19
C ALA A 68 14.19 19.08 -1.25
N ALA A 69 15.06 19.28 -2.25
CA ALA A 69 14.77 18.95 -3.65
C ALA A 69 14.67 17.43 -3.90
N SER A 70 15.50 16.62 -3.20
CA SER A 70 15.55 15.17 -3.38
C SER A 70 14.44 14.39 -2.67
N ASN A 71 13.70 15.03 -1.74
CA ASN A 71 12.64 14.37 -0.97
C ASN A 71 11.24 14.95 -1.29
N PRO A 72 10.68 14.63 -2.47
CA PRO A 72 9.36 15.12 -2.90
C PRO A 72 8.24 14.70 -1.94
N THR A 73 8.42 13.59 -1.22
CA THR A 73 7.47 13.09 -0.22
C THR A 73 7.43 13.97 1.03
N GLN A 74 8.56 14.55 1.43
CA GLN A 74 8.61 15.46 2.58
C GLN A 74 8.05 16.83 2.19
N PHE A 75 8.36 17.32 0.99
CA PHE A 75 7.71 18.50 0.42
C PHE A 75 6.18 18.33 0.31
N GLY A 76 5.71 17.17 -0.17
CA GLY A 76 4.28 16.86 -0.23
C GLY A 76 3.61 16.82 1.15
N LYS A 77 4.28 16.24 2.15
CA LYS A 77 3.78 16.22 3.54
C LYS A 77 3.77 17.59 4.19
N ASP A 78 4.79 18.42 3.97
CA ASP A 78 4.86 19.78 4.52
C ASP A 78 3.86 20.71 3.82
N ALA A 79 3.66 20.55 2.51
CA ALA A 79 2.61 21.24 1.76
C ALA A 79 1.21 20.86 2.27
N ILE A 80 0.93 19.56 2.41
CA ILE A 80 -0.31 19.06 2.99
C ILE A 80 -0.49 19.61 4.41
N LYS A 81 0.52 19.50 5.28
CA LYS A 81 0.46 20.00 6.65
C LYS A 81 0.21 21.51 6.71
N SER A 82 0.89 22.30 5.89
CA SER A 82 0.68 23.75 5.80
C SER A 82 -0.73 24.12 5.33
N THR A 83 -1.32 23.34 4.41
CA THR A 83 -2.70 23.53 3.98
C THR A 83 -3.71 23.12 5.05
N LEU A 84 -3.43 22.10 5.86
CA LEU A 84 -4.25 21.72 7.01
C LEU A 84 -4.13 22.73 8.16
N ASP A 85 -2.94 23.24 8.43
CA ASP A 85 -2.70 24.23 9.49
C ASP A 85 -3.32 25.60 9.13
N THR A 86 -3.17 26.05 7.87
CA THR A 86 -3.87 27.26 7.34
C THR A 86 -5.39 27.09 7.30
N SER A 87 -5.87 25.85 7.22
CA SER A 87 -7.29 25.53 7.14
C SER A 87 -8.03 25.57 8.48
N SER A 88 -7.32 25.74 9.59
CA SER A 88 -7.85 25.59 10.96
C SER A 88 -8.45 26.86 11.58
N LEU A 89 -8.53 27.98 10.85
CA LEU A 89 -8.84 29.30 11.42
C LEU A 89 -10.27 29.83 11.17
N THR A 90 -11.17 29.09 10.52
CA THR A 90 -12.52 29.60 10.16
C THR A 90 -13.65 28.85 10.87
N PRO A 91 -14.62 29.55 11.52
CA PRO A 91 -15.72 28.92 12.27
C PRO A 91 -16.63 28.03 11.40
N GLU A 92 -16.75 28.34 10.11
CA GLU A 92 -17.53 27.56 9.12
C GLU A 92 -17.00 26.11 8.93
N ARG A 93 -15.71 25.90 9.22
CA ARG A 93 -15.09 24.57 9.13
C ARG A 93 -15.20 23.74 10.41
N ALA A 94 -15.46 24.36 11.56
CA ALA A 94 -15.76 23.61 12.78
C ALA A 94 -17.07 22.83 12.60
N GLU A 95 -18.07 23.47 12.02
CA GLU A 95 -19.34 22.81 11.65
C GLU A 95 -19.15 21.78 10.54
N THR A 96 -18.29 22.05 9.56
CA THR A 96 -18.00 21.09 8.48
C THR A 96 -17.28 19.85 8.99
N LYS A 97 -16.34 20.02 9.93
CA LYS A 97 -15.65 18.92 10.60
C LYS A 97 -16.61 18.10 11.46
N GLU A 98 -17.50 18.75 12.21
CA GLU A 98 -18.52 18.08 13.01
C GLU A 98 -19.50 17.27 12.12
N LYS A 99 -19.93 17.83 10.99
CA LYS A 99 -20.77 17.13 9.99
C LYS A 99 -20.04 15.95 9.34
N MET A 100 -18.74 16.10 9.06
CA MET A 100 -17.91 15.01 8.52
C MET A 100 -17.68 13.90 9.54
N ASP A 101 -17.39 14.25 10.80
CA ASP A 101 -17.18 13.29 11.90
C ASP A 101 -18.48 12.52 12.17
N ALA A 102 -19.64 13.20 12.16
CA ALA A 102 -20.95 12.57 12.29
C ALA A 102 -21.32 11.67 11.08
N ALA A 103 -21.02 12.10 9.86
CA ALA A 103 -21.24 11.30 8.65
C ALA A 103 -20.34 10.05 8.63
N MET A 104 -19.09 10.18 9.09
CA MET A 104 -18.14 9.07 9.17
C MET A 104 -18.54 8.08 10.26
N ALA A 105 -19.02 8.55 11.42
CA ALA A 105 -19.56 7.68 12.47
C ALA A 105 -20.77 6.88 11.97
N LYS A 106 -21.70 7.54 11.26
CA LYS A 106 -22.87 6.86 10.67
C LYS A 106 -22.48 5.84 9.59
N ALA A 107 -21.51 6.17 8.74
CA ALA A 107 -21.00 5.24 7.72
C ALA A 107 -20.25 4.04 8.33
N ALA A 108 -19.56 4.24 9.45
CA ALA A 108 -18.91 3.17 10.19
C ALA A 108 -19.91 2.22 10.85
N GLU A 109 -21.00 2.74 11.42
CA GLU A 109 -22.09 1.91 11.94
C GLU A 109 -22.82 1.14 10.83
N GLU A 110 -23.09 1.76 9.69
CA GLU A 110 -23.72 1.08 8.55
C GLU A 110 -22.82 -0.03 7.99
N ARG A 111 -21.51 0.19 7.92
CA ARG A 111 -20.56 -0.88 7.56
C ARG A 111 -20.57 -2.01 8.56
N LYS A 112 -20.55 -1.70 9.85
CA LYS A 112 -20.57 -2.72 10.91
C LYS A 112 -21.86 -3.52 10.91
N ALA A 113 -23.00 -2.88 10.62
CA ALA A 113 -24.30 -3.55 10.48
C ALA A 113 -24.35 -4.46 9.25
N ARG A 114 -23.80 -4.03 8.10
CA ARG A 114 -23.69 -4.88 6.90
C ARG A 114 -22.74 -6.05 7.10
N GLU A 115 -21.64 -5.83 7.82
CA GLU A 115 -20.66 -6.87 8.14
C GLU A 115 -21.23 -7.90 9.13
N ALA A 116 -22.01 -7.45 10.11
CA ALA A 116 -22.75 -8.34 11.02
C ALA A 116 -23.83 -9.16 10.27
N ALA A 117 -24.61 -8.54 9.39
CA ALA A 117 -25.61 -9.24 8.58
C ALA A 117 -24.98 -10.23 7.59
N ALA A 118 -23.81 -9.89 7.02
CA ALA A 118 -23.06 -10.80 6.15
C ALA A 118 -22.44 -11.97 6.93
N ALA A 119 -22.03 -11.73 8.18
CA ALA A 119 -21.53 -12.78 9.07
C ALA A 119 -22.66 -13.74 9.50
N GLU A 120 -23.85 -13.23 9.82
CA GLU A 120 -25.01 -14.09 10.12
C GLU A 120 -25.44 -14.93 8.91
N ALA A 121 -25.50 -14.33 7.71
CA ALA A 121 -25.80 -15.08 6.48
C ALA A 121 -24.75 -16.15 6.16
N ALA A 122 -23.46 -15.88 6.41
CA ALA A 122 -22.40 -16.86 6.23
C ALA A 122 -22.43 -17.99 7.27
N LEU A 123 -22.97 -17.74 8.47
CA LEU A 123 -23.17 -18.76 9.50
C LEU A 123 -24.39 -19.64 9.18
N ASP A 124 -25.49 -19.06 8.67
CA ASP A 124 -26.66 -19.82 8.18
C ASP A 124 -26.30 -20.69 6.96
N GLU A 125 -25.51 -20.17 6.02
CA GLU A 125 -24.98 -20.97 4.90
C GLU A 125 -24.06 -22.10 5.38
N ALA A 126 -23.20 -21.83 6.36
CA ALA A 126 -22.34 -22.85 6.94
C ALA A 126 -23.12 -23.91 7.75
N GLU A 127 -24.21 -23.55 8.44
CA GLU A 127 -25.09 -24.50 9.12
C GLU A 127 -25.92 -25.33 8.12
N ALA A 128 -26.36 -24.75 7.00
CA ALA A 128 -27.03 -25.47 5.93
C ALA A 128 -26.10 -26.48 5.24
N ASP A 129 -24.85 -26.11 4.97
CA ASP A 129 -23.83 -27.01 4.43
C ASP A 129 -23.45 -28.12 5.44
N LEU A 130 -23.40 -27.80 6.73
CA LEU A 130 -23.15 -28.79 7.79
C LEU A 130 -24.35 -29.74 7.98
N ALA A 131 -25.59 -29.27 7.79
CA ALA A 131 -26.79 -30.10 7.83
C ALA A 131 -26.88 -31.05 6.63
N ALA A 132 -26.47 -30.60 5.44
CA ALA A 132 -26.37 -31.44 4.24
C ALA A 132 -25.31 -32.56 4.39
N LEU A 133 -24.26 -32.33 5.19
CA LEU A 133 -23.26 -33.34 5.55
C LEU A 133 -23.72 -34.29 6.68
N ARG A 134 -24.80 -33.97 7.39
CA ARG A 134 -25.30 -34.72 8.57
C ARG A 134 -26.50 -35.62 8.28
N ASP A 135 -26.98 -35.68 7.03
CA ASP A 135 -28.02 -36.62 6.59
C ASP A 135 -27.37 -37.78 5.80
N PRO A 136 -26.96 -38.87 6.46
CA PRO A 136 -26.55 -40.07 5.75
C PRO A 136 -27.83 -40.73 5.24
N SER A 137 -28.23 -40.48 3.99
CA SER A 137 -29.31 -41.25 3.38
C SER A 137 -29.02 -42.76 3.52
N PRO A 138 -29.83 -43.50 4.29
CA PRO A 138 -29.78 -44.94 4.26
C PRO A 138 -30.60 -45.39 3.05
N LYS A 139 -30.03 -46.25 2.20
CA LYS A 139 -30.68 -47.49 1.75
C LYS A 139 -29.89 -48.13 0.61
N THR A 140 -29.13 -49.15 1.01
CA THR A 140 -29.12 -50.47 0.40
C THR A 140 -30.50 -50.89 -0.14
N GLU A 141 -30.64 -50.99 -1.47
CA GLU A 141 -31.56 -51.89 -2.19
C GLU A 141 -30.84 -52.12 -3.55
N ALA A 142 -30.22 -53.26 -3.92
CA ALA A 142 -30.47 -54.67 -3.73
C ALA A 142 -31.83 -55.16 -4.29
N GLN A 143 -31.79 -55.53 -5.58
CA GLN A 143 -32.50 -56.61 -6.33
C GLN A 143 -33.04 -56.10 -7.67
N GLU A 144 -32.81 -56.78 -8.80
CA GLU A 144 -33.39 -58.08 -9.23
C GLU A 144 -34.92 -58.03 -9.33
#